data_AF-A0A2H3DAS2-F1
#
_entry.id   AF-A0A2H3DAS2-F1
#
_cell.length_a   1.000
_cell.length_b   1.000
_cell.length_c   1.000
_cell.angle_alpha   90.00
_cell.angle_beta   90.00
_cell.angle_gamma   90.00
#
_symmetry.space_group_name_H-M   'P 1'
#
loop_
_entity.id
_entity.type
_entity.pdbx_description
1 polymer ?
#
loop_
_entity_poly.entity_id
_entity_poly.type
_entity_poly.pdbx_seq_one_letter_code
_entity_poly.pdbx_strand_id
1 'polypeptide(L)'
;RTWAVIIGINAYPERPLRGCVADALLMNEFLTKELGVPKDRIQCLLGPTEYGSYNNSLIPSRINIVNTLLSLTTNSEIVYGDNIIIYFSGYGTTYYIHDYRGPHSLTGSVPVKALCPMDRHTLDLNSDRIPNISDREINTMLTEISRVKGHRITLIQDC
;
A
#
# COMPACT_ATOMS: atom_id res chain seq x y z
N ARG A 1 2.44 -8.34 20.21
CA ARG A 1 2.28 -6.85 20.10
C ARG A 1 1.70 -6.56 18.72
N THR A 2 1.20 -5.34 18.48
CA THR A 2 0.63 -4.97 17.18
C THR A 2 1.45 -3.87 16.55
N TRP A 3 1.67 -4.00 15.25
CA TRP A 3 2.32 -3.04 14.37
C TRP A 3 1.37 -2.73 13.22
N ALA A 4 1.43 -1.51 12.69
CA ALA A 4 0.56 -1.12 11.59
C ALA A 4 1.24 -0.25 10.54
N VAL A 5 0.81 -0.43 9.30
CA VAL A 5 1.06 0.47 8.18
C VAL A 5 -0.29 0.95 7.67
N ILE A 6 -0.48 2.27 7.64
CA ILE A 6 -1.75 2.90 7.24
C ILE A 6 -1.47 3.81 6.05
N ILE A 7 -2.17 3.60 4.95
CA ILE A 7 -1.99 4.32 3.69
C ILE A 7 -3.32 4.94 3.31
N GLY A 8 -3.33 6.27 3.13
CA GLY A 8 -4.53 7.02 2.71
C GLY A 8 -4.19 8.01 1.61
N ILE A 9 -4.86 7.92 0.46
CA ILE A 9 -4.48 8.69 -0.74
C ILE A 9 -5.69 9.47 -1.28
N ASN A 10 -5.69 10.79 -1.11
CA ASN A 10 -6.67 11.69 -1.72
C ASN A 10 -6.13 12.34 -3.02
N ALA A 11 -4.90 12.85 -2.97
CA ALA A 11 -4.34 13.74 -3.99
C ALA A 11 -3.83 13.00 -5.24
N TYR A 12 -4.72 12.30 -5.94
CA TYR A 12 -4.43 11.81 -7.30
C TYR A 12 -4.50 12.97 -8.29
N PRO A 13 -3.47 13.19 -9.15
CA PRO A 13 -3.40 14.38 -10.01
C PRO A 13 -4.61 14.60 -10.93
N GLU A 14 -5.15 13.53 -11.50
CA GLU A 14 -6.23 13.63 -12.50
C GLU A 14 -7.63 13.62 -11.88
N ARG A 15 -7.83 12.84 -10.80
CA ARG A 15 -9.16 12.58 -10.21
C ARG A 15 -9.04 12.43 -8.69
N PRO A 16 -8.84 13.53 -7.96
CA PRO A 16 -8.63 13.47 -6.52
C PRO A 16 -9.84 12.87 -5.80
N LEU A 17 -9.56 12.08 -4.76
CA LEU A 17 -10.54 11.58 -3.80
C LEU A 17 -10.60 12.49 -2.57
N ARG A 18 -11.61 12.30 -1.71
CA ARG A 18 -11.82 13.15 -0.52
C ARG A 18 -11.87 12.39 0.80
N GLY A 19 -12.23 11.10 0.79
CA GLY A 19 -12.42 10.28 1.99
C GLY A 19 -11.16 9.58 2.49
N CYS A 20 -10.29 9.12 1.58
CA CYS A 20 -9.26 8.13 1.90
C CYS A 20 -8.27 8.53 3.00
N VAL A 21 -7.87 9.81 3.03
CA VAL A 21 -7.01 10.31 4.13
C VAL A 21 -7.78 10.38 5.45
N ALA A 22 -9.07 10.75 5.43
CA ALA A 22 -9.91 10.74 6.62
C ALA A 22 -10.12 9.30 7.13
N ASP A 23 -10.36 8.34 6.24
CA ASP A 23 -10.52 6.93 6.61
C ASP A 23 -9.23 6.36 7.23
N ALA A 24 -8.07 6.69 6.66
CA ALA A 24 -6.76 6.35 7.23
C ALA A 24 -6.53 6.97 8.61
N LEU A 25 -6.91 8.23 8.81
CA LEU A 25 -6.80 8.90 10.12
C LEU A 25 -7.74 8.27 11.16
N LEU A 26 -8.96 7.91 10.77
CA LEU A 26 -9.90 7.20 11.64
C LEU A 26 -9.38 5.80 11.99
N MET A 27 -8.78 5.07 11.05
CA MET A 27 -8.13 3.79 11.33
C MET A 27 -6.98 3.97 12.33
N ASN A 28 -6.14 4.99 12.17
CA ASN A 28 -5.06 5.30 13.11
C ASN A 28 -5.61 5.63 14.51
N GLU A 29 -6.68 6.42 14.58
CA GLU A 29 -7.36 6.73 15.84
C GLU A 29 -7.93 5.47 16.50
N PHE A 30 -8.60 4.61 15.74
CA PHE A 30 -9.11 3.33 16.22
C PHE A 30 -7.99 2.43 16.77
N LEU A 31 -6.90 2.25 16.03
CA LEU A 31 -5.77 1.42 16.48
C LEU A 31 -5.14 1.98 17.76
N THR A 32 -5.01 3.29 17.87
CA THR A 32 -4.36 3.92 19.04
C THR A 32 -5.27 3.99 20.27
N LYS A 33 -6.55 4.38 20.10
CA LYS A 33 -7.48 4.62 21.20
C LYS A 33 -8.22 3.37 21.65
N GLU A 34 -8.72 2.57 20.71
CA GLU A 34 -9.55 1.40 21.03
C GLU A 34 -8.71 0.14 21.20
N LEU A 35 -7.67 -0.03 20.35
CA LEU A 35 -6.79 -1.20 20.43
C LEU A 35 -5.48 -0.96 21.21
N GLY A 36 -5.25 0.27 21.67
CA GLY A 36 -4.08 0.61 22.50
C GLY A 36 -2.73 0.42 21.81
N VAL A 37 -2.68 0.46 20.47
CA VAL A 37 -1.42 0.32 19.71
C VAL A 37 -0.57 1.59 19.90
N PRO A 38 0.68 1.48 20.38
CA PRO A 38 1.56 2.63 20.53
C PRO A 38 1.84 3.32 19.19
N LYS A 39 1.89 4.66 19.19
CA LYS A 39 2.06 5.46 17.96
C LYS A 39 3.36 5.18 17.22
N ASP A 40 4.43 4.86 17.95
CA ASP A 40 5.74 4.45 17.43
C ASP A 40 5.70 3.13 16.66
N ARG A 41 4.62 2.35 16.79
CA ARG A 41 4.38 1.10 16.04
C ARG A 41 3.44 1.27 14.86
N ILE A 42 3.06 2.50 14.53
CA ILE A 42 2.16 2.81 13.42
C ILE A 42 2.87 3.75 12.45
N GLN A 43 3.09 3.27 11.23
CA GLN A 43 3.60 4.08 10.14
C GLN A 43 2.45 4.54 9.24
N CYS A 44 2.26 5.85 9.12
CA CYS A 44 1.26 6.43 8.24
C CYS A 44 1.92 6.99 6.96
N LEU A 45 1.38 6.63 5.79
CA LEU A 45 1.67 7.25 4.50
C LEU A 45 0.41 7.97 4.02
N LEU A 46 0.36 9.28 4.18
CA LEU A 46 -0.84 10.07 3.92
C LEU A 46 -0.58 11.01 2.75
N GLY A 47 -1.48 10.98 1.78
CA GLY A 47 -1.45 11.94 0.67
C GLY A 47 -1.57 13.37 1.20
N PRO A 48 -0.83 14.33 0.63
CA PRO A 48 -0.90 15.70 1.09
C PRO A 48 -2.34 16.22 1.01
N THR A 49 -2.74 16.89 2.08
CA THR A 49 -3.83 17.85 2.06
C THR A 49 -3.25 19.19 1.62
N GLU A 50 -4.06 20.06 1.02
CA GLU A 50 -3.66 21.32 0.33
C GLU A 50 -2.80 22.30 1.16
N TYR A 51 -2.49 22.01 2.42
CA TYR A 51 -1.87 22.92 3.40
C TYR A 51 -0.66 22.34 4.19
N GLY A 52 -0.07 21.20 3.80
CA GLY A 52 0.98 20.52 4.58
C GLY A 52 2.43 20.76 4.13
N SER A 53 3.36 20.91 5.09
CA SER A 53 4.80 20.78 4.86
C SER A 53 5.14 19.31 4.52
N TYR A 54 5.75 19.09 3.36
CA TYR A 54 5.99 17.75 2.81
C TYR A 54 7.22 17.10 3.43
N ASN A 55 7.02 16.05 4.23
CA ASN A 55 8.07 15.04 4.39
C ASN A 55 7.91 14.02 3.26
N ASN A 56 8.84 14.04 2.29
CA ASN A 56 8.77 13.21 1.09
C ASN A 56 8.72 11.70 1.43
N SER A 57 9.26 11.28 2.58
CA SER A 57 9.23 9.87 3.03
C SER A 57 7.86 9.41 3.53
N LEU A 58 6.92 10.33 3.77
CA LEU A 58 5.57 10.03 4.25
C LEU A 58 4.50 10.14 3.14
N ILE A 59 4.88 10.56 1.94
CA ILE A 59 3.98 10.60 0.78
C ILE A 59 3.74 9.16 0.31
N PRO A 60 2.50 8.76 -0.03
CA PRO A 60 2.20 7.41 -0.48
C PRO A 60 2.54 7.22 -1.98
N SER A 61 3.80 7.50 -2.32
CA SER A 61 4.40 7.15 -3.61
C SER A 61 4.60 5.64 -3.72
N ARG A 62 4.76 5.13 -4.94
CA ARG A 62 4.99 3.70 -5.16
C ARG A 62 6.18 3.20 -4.35
N ILE A 63 7.29 3.94 -4.40
CA ILE A 63 8.53 3.55 -3.73
C ILE A 63 8.39 3.58 -2.21
N ASN A 64 7.69 4.58 -1.64
CA ASN A 64 7.49 4.65 -0.20
C ASN A 64 6.56 3.56 0.32
N ILE A 65 5.49 3.24 -0.41
CA ILE A 65 4.60 2.13 -0.05
C ILE A 65 5.38 0.81 -0.06
N VAL A 66 6.09 0.50 -1.15
CA VAL A 66 6.86 -0.74 -1.27
C VAL A 66 7.95 -0.82 -0.20
N ASN A 67 8.74 0.23 -0.01
CA ASN A 67 9.80 0.25 0.99
C ASN A 67 9.25 0.11 2.41
N THR A 68 8.13 0.76 2.72
CA THR A 68 7.49 0.66 4.03
C THR A 68 7.03 -0.78 4.29
N LEU A 69 6.34 -1.41 3.34
CA LEU A 69 5.91 -2.80 3.49
C LEU A 69 7.10 -3.77 3.62
N LEU A 70 8.14 -3.61 2.80
CA LEU A 70 9.34 -4.44 2.89
C LEU A 70 10.11 -4.21 4.20
N SER A 71 10.11 -2.99 4.73
CA SER A 71 10.77 -2.68 6.01
C SER A 71 10.17 -3.44 7.20
N LEU A 72 8.92 -3.91 7.11
CA LEU A 72 8.34 -4.80 8.12
C LEU A 72 9.13 -6.11 8.27
N THR A 73 9.77 -6.58 7.20
CA THR A 73 10.62 -7.79 7.23
C THR A 73 11.94 -7.54 7.97
N THR A 74 12.53 -6.35 7.83
CA THR A 74 13.86 -6.02 8.35
C THR A 74 13.83 -5.31 9.70
N ASN A 75 12.68 -4.76 10.12
CA ASN A 75 12.53 -4.12 11.42
C ASN A 75 12.76 -5.15 12.55
N SER A 76 13.81 -4.97 13.34
CA SER A 76 14.22 -5.87 14.43
C SER A 76 13.30 -5.81 15.66
N GLU A 77 12.51 -4.75 15.80
CA GLU A 77 11.56 -4.59 16.92
C GLU A 77 10.29 -5.44 16.73
N ILE A 78 9.95 -5.73 15.47
CA ILE A 78 8.89 -6.67 15.09
C ILE A 78 9.45 -8.09 15.24
N VAL A 79 8.93 -8.83 16.21
CA VAL A 79 9.35 -10.22 16.44
C VAL A 79 8.34 -11.20 15.87
N TYR A 80 8.76 -12.45 15.69
CA TYR A 80 7.90 -13.51 15.19
C TYR A 80 6.64 -13.66 16.07
N GLY A 81 5.47 -13.67 15.44
CA GLY A 81 4.17 -13.81 16.10
C GLY A 81 3.53 -12.50 16.56
N ASP A 82 4.17 -11.34 16.36
CA ASP A 82 3.50 -10.04 16.46
C ASP A 82 2.40 -9.92 15.38
N ASN A 83 1.35 -9.15 15.69
CA ASN A 83 0.28 -8.84 14.74
C ASN A 83 0.73 -7.69 13.84
N ILE A 84 0.47 -7.81 12.54
CA ILE A 84 0.74 -6.78 11.55
C ILE A 84 -0.57 -6.41 10.87
N ILE A 85 -0.95 -5.14 10.94
CA ILE A 85 -2.14 -4.60 10.27
C ILE A 85 -1.67 -3.69 9.13
N ILE A 86 -2.16 -3.94 7.93
CA ILE A 86 -1.93 -3.08 6.77
C ILE A 86 -3.30 -2.56 6.33
N TYR A 87 -3.46 -1.23 6.34
CA TYR A 87 -4.67 -0.57 5.89
C TYR A 87 -4.36 0.29 4.68
N PHE A 88 -5.17 0.15 3.63
CA PHE A 88 -5.09 0.98 2.43
C PHE A 88 -6.46 1.56 2.11
N SER A 89 -6.51 2.88 1.90
CA SER A 89 -7.64 3.58 1.29
C SER A 89 -7.16 4.45 0.13
N GLY A 90 -7.75 4.26 -1.05
CA GLY A 90 -7.32 4.88 -2.30
C GLY A 90 -7.93 4.20 -3.52
N TYR A 91 -7.46 4.50 -4.74
CA TYR A 91 -7.94 3.81 -5.93
C TYR A 91 -7.41 2.37 -6.02
N GLY A 92 -8.30 1.44 -6.32
CA GLY A 92 -7.98 0.16 -6.96
C GLY A 92 -8.05 0.27 -8.48
N THR A 93 -7.40 -0.65 -9.19
CA THR A 93 -7.61 -0.82 -10.63
C THR A 93 -7.47 -2.28 -11.05
N THR A 94 -7.88 -2.58 -12.28
CA THR A 94 -7.72 -3.91 -12.89
C THR A 94 -7.16 -3.75 -14.29
N TYR A 95 -6.10 -4.50 -14.58
CA TYR A 95 -5.48 -4.62 -15.89
C TYR A 95 -5.83 -5.96 -16.51
N TYR A 96 -6.02 -5.97 -17.83
CA TYR A 96 -6.19 -7.20 -18.60
C TYR A 96 -4.89 -7.47 -19.35
N ILE A 97 -4.18 -8.52 -18.95
CA ILE A 97 -2.99 -8.97 -19.69
C ILE A 97 -3.48 -9.78 -20.88
N HIS A 98 -3.40 -9.19 -22.06
CA HIS A 98 -3.49 -9.95 -23.29
C HIS A 98 -2.20 -10.75 -23.44
N ASP A 99 -2.29 -12.08 -23.33
CA ASP A 99 -1.18 -12.95 -23.68
C ASP A 99 -0.80 -12.67 -25.15
N TYR A 100 0.34 -12.01 -25.38
CA TYR A 100 0.96 -11.87 -26.70
C TYR A 100 1.51 -13.22 -27.21
N ARG A 101 0.91 -14.35 -26.83
CA ARG A 101 1.31 -15.69 -27.27
C ARG A 101 0.56 -16.08 -28.56
N GLY A 102 0.69 -15.25 -29.59
CA GLY A 102 0.29 -15.57 -30.97
C GLY A 102 -1.19 -15.93 -31.20
N PRO A 103 -1.58 -16.27 -32.45
CA PRO A 103 -2.97 -16.41 -32.89
C PRO A 103 -3.72 -17.62 -32.31
N HIS A 104 -3.08 -18.41 -31.45
CA HIS A 104 -3.63 -19.67 -30.92
C HIS A 104 -3.75 -19.72 -29.38
N SER A 105 -3.59 -18.58 -28.70
CA SER A 105 -3.86 -18.49 -27.27
C SER A 105 -5.36 -18.44 -26.98
N LEU A 106 -5.98 -19.61 -26.86
CA LEU A 106 -7.38 -19.80 -26.44
C LEU A 106 -7.59 -19.61 -24.92
N THR A 107 -6.69 -18.92 -24.22
CA THR A 107 -6.77 -18.72 -22.77
C THR A 107 -7.06 -17.25 -22.48
N GLY A 108 -8.27 -17.00 -21.98
CA GLY A 108 -8.79 -15.67 -21.69
C GLY A 108 -7.83 -14.83 -20.83
N SER A 109 -7.84 -13.52 -21.09
CA SER A 109 -7.06 -12.54 -20.33
C SER A 109 -7.25 -12.74 -18.83
N VAL A 110 -6.17 -13.00 -18.09
CA VAL A 110 -6.21 -13.04 -16.63
C VAL A 110 -6.19 -11.61 -16.11
N PRO A 111 -7.24 -11.15 -15.39
CA PRO A 111 -7.23 -9.82 -14.80
C PRO A 111 -6.18 -9.76 -13.69
N VAL A 112 -5.41 -8.68 -13.66
CA VAL A 112 -4.47 -8.34 -12.58
C VAL A 112 -5.03 -7.15 -11.84
N LYS A 113 -5.32 -7.30 -10.56
CA LYS A 113 -5.75 -6.19 -9.71
C LYS A 113 -4.52 -5.44 -9.20
N ALA A 114 -4.67 -4.15 -8.92
CA ALA A 114 -3.57 -3.35 -8.40
C ALA A 114 -4.04 -2.19 -7.52
N LEU A 115 -3.23 -1.86 -6.52
CA LEU A 115 -3.36 -0.64 -5.73
C LEU A 115 -2.69 0.51 -6.48
N CYS A 116 -3.33 1.67 -6.49
CA CYS A 116 -2.83 2.85 -7.18
C CYS A 116 -2.02 3.72 -6.20
N PRO A 117 -0.70 3.89 -6.38
CA PRO A 117 0.07 4.86 -5.62
C PRO A 117 -0.25 6.29 -6.08
N MET A 118 0.15 7.29 -5.29
CA MET A 118 -0.11 8.70 -5.59
C MET A 118 0.55 9.18 -6.88
N ASP A 119 1.78 8.74 -7.11
CA ASP A 119 2.63 9.07 -8.25
C ASP A 119 2.36 8.15 -9.47
N ARG A 120 1.21 7.46 -9.47
CA ARG A 120 0.79 6.68 -10.65
C ARG A 120 0.78 7.57 -11.89
N HIS A 121 1.20 6.99 -13.02
CA HIS A 121 1.24 7.66 -14.33
C HIS A 121 2.18 8.87 -14.42
N THR A 122 2.92 9.23 -13.37
CA THR A 122 4.05 10.13 -13.51
C THR A 122 5.26 9.37 -14.06
N LEU A 123 6.25 10.13 -14.53
CA LEU A 123 7.50 9.56 -15.01
C LEU A 123 8.48 9.41 -13.86
N ASP A 124 9.23 8.31 -13.84
CA ASP A 124 10.38 8.14 -12.97
C ASP A 124 11.62 8.83 -13.56
N LEU A 125 12.78 8.64 -12.92
CA LEU A 125 14.06 9.23 -13.35
C LEU A 125 14.53 8.74 -14.75
N ASN A 126 14.02 7.59 -15.20
CA ASN A 126 14.33 7.01 -16.51
C ASN A 126 13.30 7.39 -17.58
N SER A 127 12.35 8.26 -17.25
CA SER A 127 11.21 8.60 -18.10
C SER A 127 10.25 7.44 -18.36
N ASP A 128 10.24 6.43 -17.48
CA ASP A 128 9.27 5.34 -17.50
C ASP A 128 8.06 5.68 -16.64
N ARG A 129 6.87 5.22 -17.04
CA ARG A 129 5.67 5.43 -16.23
C ARG A 129 5.75 4.60 -14.95
N ILE A 130 5.55 5.25 -13.81
CA ILE A 130 5.48 4.57 -12.52
C ILE A 130 4.27 3.61 -12.53
N PRO A 131 4.50 2.30 -12.38
CA PRO A 131 3.42 1.32 -12.43
C PRO A 131 2.64 1.31 -11.11
N ASN A 132 1.40 0.85 -11.16
CA ASN A 132 0.68 0.51 -9.94
C ASN A 132 1.31 -0.70 -9.22
N ILE A 133 0.88 -0.97 -7.99
CA ILE A 133 1.36 -2.12 -7.20
C ILE A 133 0.37 -3.27 -7.39
N SER A 134 0.77 -4.30 -8.15
CA SER A 134 -0.09 -5.43 -8.46
C SER A 134 -0.42 -6.31 -7.25
N ASP A 135 -1.53 -7.02 -7.30
CA ASP A 135 -1.91 -8.06 -6.34
C ASP A 135 -0.82 -9.13 -6.18
N ARG A 136 -0.12 -9.47 -7.25
CA ARG A 136 1.05 -10.37 -7.25
C ARG A 136 2.21 -9.81 -6.42
N GLU A 137 2.53 -8.52 -6.57
CA GLU A 137 3.56 -7.86 -5.76
C GLU A 137 3.14 -7.76 -4.30
N ILE A 138 1.90 -7.37 -4.00
CA ILE A 138 1.36 -7.36 -2.64
C ILE A 138 1.48 -8.74 -2.01
N ASN A 139 1.01 -9.79 -2.69
CA ASN A 139 1.10 -11.17 -2.21
C ASN A 139 2.54 -11.62 -1.96
N THR A 140 3.48 -11.20 -2.82
CA THR A 140 4.91 -11.50 -2.64
C THR A 140 5.45 -10.83 -1.38
N MET A 141 5.16 -9.55 -1.17
CA MET A 141 5.58 -8.83 0.04
C MET A 141 4.95 -9.44 1.31
N LEU A 142 3.66 -9.76 1.29
CA LEU A 142 2.98 -10.41 2.41
C LEU A 142 3.57 -11.80 2.71
N THR A 143 3.95 -12.55 1.68
CA THR A 143 4.60 -13.87 1.82
C THR A 143 5.96 -13.72 2.53
N GLU A 144 6.77 -12.74 2.13
CA GLU A 144 8.05 -12.48 2.79
C GLU A 144 7.89 -12.00 4.23
N ILE A 145 6.93 -11.11 4.50
CA ILE A 145 6.59 -10.72 5.87
C ILE A 145 6.17 -11.95 6.68
N SER A 146 5.32 -12.81 6.11
CA SER A 146 4.85 -14.01 6.79
C SER A 146 5.97 -14.98 7.13
N ARG A 147 6.91 -15.17 6.18
CA ARG A 147 8.08 -16.02 6.36
C ARG A 147 8.97 -15.56 7.52
N VAL A 148 9.16 -14.25 7.67
CA VAL A 148 10.10 -13.68 8.66
C VAL A 148 9.42 -13.36 10.00
N LYS A 149 8.17 -12.88 9.99
CA LYS A 149 7.46 -12.36 11.17
C LYS A 149 6.28 -13.23 11.62
N GLY A 150 5.93 -14.27 10.87
CA GLY A 150 4.80 -15.14 11.16
C GLY A 150 3.51 -14.71 10.45
N HIS A 151 2.46 -15.53 10.56
CA HIS A 151 1.26 -15.46 9.72
C HIS A 151 0.13 -14.53 10.24
N ARG A 152 0.38 -13.73 11.29
CA ARG A 152 -0.63 -12.83 11.87
C ARG A 152 -0.67 -11.48 11.15
N ILE A 153 -1.04 -11.52 9.87
CA ILE A 153 -1.08 -10.35 9.00
C ILE A 153 -2.52 -10.12 8.54
N THR A 154 -3.02 -8.91 8.76
CA THR A 154 -4.35 -8.48 8.31
C THR A 154 -4.18 -7.35 7.30
N LEU A 155 -4.68 -7.54 6.08
CA LEU A 155 -4.75 -6.51 5.04
C LEU A 155 -6.20 -6.06 4.86
N ILE A 156 -6.45 -4.77 5.01
CA ILE A 156 -7.75 -4.12 4.80
C ILE A 156 -7.62 -3.19 3.59
N GLN A 157 -8.47 -3.38 2.59
CA GLN A 157 -8.47 -2.61 1.34
C GLN A 157 -9.81 -1.90 1.18
N ASP A 158 -9.77 -0.57 1.16
CA ASP A 158 -10.90 0.31 0.88
C ASP A 158 -10.65 1.02 -0.46
N CYS A 159 -10.99 0.34 -1.56
CA CYS A 159 -10.56 0.72 -2.91
C CYS A 159 -11.44 0.19 -4.05
#